data_AF-A0AAN0MGN7-F1
#
_entry.id   AF-A0AAN0MGN7-F1
#
_cell.length_a   1.000
_cell.length_b   1.000
_cell.length_c   1.000
_cell.angle_alpha   90.00
_cell.angle_beta   90.00
_cell.angle_gamma   90.00
#
_symmetry.space_group_name_H-M   'P 1'
#
loop_
_entity.id
_entity.type
_entity.pdbx_description
1 polymer ?
#
loop_
_entity_poly.entity_id
_entity_poly.type
_entity_poly.pdbx_seq_one_letter_code
_entity_poly.pdbx_strand_id
1 'polypeptide(L)'
;MARKVCGLSDEHGIVSRIMTDRGQRLFNLLKLALIAAAPFFAGDARAQGMELVFTQEIGGPYTQDWWTAYLTDAGEAGHEIYVKGDGKNGDFFGVLRLDCATPRLSRWLALGGYLSEDDVPAEAVREIRQRYC
;
A
#
# COMPACT_ATOMS: atom_id res chain seq x y z
N MET A 1 -37.66 -62.89 9.36
CA MET A 1 -37.81 -64.19 8.64
C MET A 1 -36.49 -64.54 7.98
N ALA A 2 -36.25 -65.78 7.53
CA ALA A 2 -34.91 -66.28 7.19
C ALA A 2 -34.88 -67.15 5.92
N ARG A 3 -33.68 -67.24 5.29
CA ARG A 3 -33.37 -67.95 4.01
C ARG A 3 -34.07 -67.28 2.81
N LYS A 4 -33.74 -67.53 1.53
CA LYS A 4 -32.89 -68.51 0.79
C LYS A 4 -32.28 -67.72 -0.42
N VAL A 5 -31.35 -68.13 -1.31
CA VAL A 5 -30.78 -69.40 -1.81
C VAL A 5 -29.33 -69.15 -2.32
N CYS A 6 -28.56 -70.20 -2.63
CA CYS A 6 -27.45 -70.19 -3.62
C CYS A 6 -28.02 -69.97 -5.05
N GLY A 7 -27.29 -69.70 -6.15
CA GLY A 7 -25.89 -69.94 -6.53
C GLY A 7 -25.85 -70.78 -7.83
N LEU A 8 -24.75 -70.71 -8.60
CA LEU A 8 -24.62 -71.14 -10.02
C LEU A 8 -25.44 -70.29 -11.01
N SER A 9 -25.10 -70.17 -12.30
CA SER A 9 -23.84 -70.38 -13.05
C SER A 9 -24.03 -69.78 -14.46
N ASP A 10 -22.98 -69.27 -15.10
CA ASP A 10 -22.51 -69.78 -16.41
C ASP A 10 -21.25 -69.06 -16.92
N GLU A 11 -20.57 -69.73 -17.86
CA GLU A 11 -19.17 -69.51 -18.23
C GLU A 11 -19.00 -68.73 -19.56
N HIS A 12 -17.80 -68.79 -20.14
CA HIS A 12 -17.44 -68.33 -21.50
C HIS A 12 -17.26 -66.81 -21.69
N GLY A 13 -16.15 -66.30 -21.15
CA GLY A 13 -15.64 -64.93 -21.42
C GLY A 13 -14.12 -64.81 -21.51
N ILE A 14 -13.39 -65.91 -21.75
CA ILE A 14 -11.92 -65.93 -21.71
C ILE A 14 -11.32 -65.43 -23.04
N VAL A 15 -11.22 -64.12 -23.21
CA VAL A 15 -10.38 -63.47 -24.23
C VAL A 15 -9.69 -62.24 -23.62
N SER A 16 -8.45 -61.97 -24.03
CA SER A 16 -7.70 -60.73 -23.71
C SER A 16 -7.38 -60.45 -22.22
N ARG A 17 -6.85 -61.45 -21.51
CA ARG A 17 -5.61 -61.17 -20.75
C ARG A 17 -4.46 -61.12 -21.75
N ILE A 18 -3.96 -59.93 -22.12
CA ILE A 18 -2.65 -59.70 -22.77
C ILE A 18 -2.34 -58.20 -22.75
N MET A 19 -1.05 -57.86 -22.63
CA MET A 19 -0.43 -56.52 -22.73
C MET A 19 -0.86 -55.47 -21.68
N THR A 20 -0.01 -55.19 -20.67
CA THR A 20 1.18 -54.31 -20.73
C THR A 20 0.79 -52.86 -20.42
N ASP A 21 0.92 -52.38 -19.18
CA ASP A 21 2.21 -52.06 -18.53
C ASP A 21 3.15 -51.19 -19.41
N ARG A 22 2.68 -50.01 -19.83
CA ARG A 22 3.53 -48.98 -20.47
C ARG A 22 3.07 -47.52 -20.35
N GLY A 23 1.88 -47.23 -19.83
CA GLY A 23 1.35 -45.86 -19.71
C GLY A 23 2.01 -45.00 -18.61
N GLN A 24 2.59 -45.63 -17.59
CA GLN A 24 3.05 -44.97 -16.34
C GLN A 24 4.33 -44.12 -16.48
N ARG A 25 4.58 -43.51 -17.64
CA ARG A 25 5.79 -42.71 -17.94
C ARG A 25 5.56 -41.33 -18.56
N LEU A 26 4.34 -40.95 -18.97
CA LEU A 26 4.08 -39.62 -19.54
C LEU A 26 4.00 -38.47 -18.51
N PHE A 27 3.71 -38.75 -17.24
CA PHE A 27 3.47 -37.70 -16.23
C PHE A 27 4.73 -37.02 -15.64
N ASN A 28 5.94 -37.48 -15.98
CA ASN A 28 7.18 -37.03 -15.33
C ASN A 28 8.14 -36.22 -16.23
N LEU A 29 7.78 -35.89 -17.47
CA LEU A 29 8.63 -35.09 -18.38
C LEU A 29 8.15 -33.63 -18.57
N LEU A 30 7.05 -33.22 -17.93
CA LEU A 30 6.49 -31.86 -17.99
C LEU A 30 6.74 -31.05 -16.70
N LYS A 31 7.94 -31.18 -16.11
CA LYS A 31 8.32 -30.49 -14.85
C LYS A 31 9.62 -29.67 -14.92
N LEU A 32 10.25 -29.57 -16.09
CA LEU A 32 11.42 -28.71 -16.31
C LEU A 32 11.16 -27.73 -17.47
N ALA A 33 10.50 -26.61 -17.16
CA ALA A 33 10.39 -25.48 -18.07
C ALA A 33 10.37 -24.17 -17.26
N LEU A 34 11.38 -23.33 -17.48
CA LEU A 34 11.49 -21.93 -17.05
C LEU A 34 11.10 -21.62 -15.59
N ILE A 35 12.08 -21.77 -14.68
CA ILE A 35 12.30 -20.69 -13.70
C ILE A 35 12.90 -19.53 -14.51
N ALA A 36 12.04 -18.75 -15.16
CA ALA A 36 12.46 -17.52 -15.81
C ALA A 36 12.91 -16.56 -14.70
N ALA A 37 14.12 -15.99 -14.85
CA ALA A 37 14.62 -15.03 -13.88
C ALA A 37 13.72 -13.79 -13.88
N ALA A 38 12.89 -13.65 -12.84
CA ALA A 38 12.17 -12.43 -12.59
C ALA A 38 13.21 -11.32 -12.32
N PRO A 39 13.30 -10.26 -13.14
CA PRO A 39 14.05 -9.09 -12.72
C PRO A 39 13.38 -8.57 -11.45
N PHE A 40 14.12 -8.56 -10.34
CA PHE A 40 13.68 -7.84 -9.16
C PHE A 40 13.62 -6.37 -9.55
N PHE A 41 12.40 -5.87 -9.84
CA PHE A 41 12.12 -4.46 -9.93
C PHE A 41 12.23 -3.85 -8.53
N ALA A 42 13.48 -3.73 -8.05
CA ALA A 42 13.86 -2.78 -7.03
C ALA A 42 13.72 -1.38 -7.64
N GLY A 43 12.47 -0.95 -7.82
CA GLY A 43 12.18 0.45 -8.07
C GLY A 43 12.67 1.24 -6.87
N ASP A 44 13.41 2.31 -7.14
CA ASP A 44 13.81 3.29 -6.12
C ASP A 44 12.55 3.97 -5.57
N ALA A 45 11.89 3.30 -4.62
CA ALA A 45 10.87 3.87 -3.76
C ALA A 45 11.57 4.86 -2.81
N ARG A 46 12.01 5.99 -3.37
CA ARG A 46 12.43 7.17 -2.61
C ARG A 46 11.21 7.62 -1.81
N ALA A 47 11.12 7.14 -0.57
CA ALA A 47 10.28 7.75 0.44
C ALA A 47 10.67 9.22 0.49
N GLN A 48 9.78 10.10 0.03
CA GLN A 48 10.02 11.54 0.04
C GLN A 48 10.17 11.97 1.49
N GLY A 49 11.37 12.41 1.86
CA GLY A 49 11.72 12.66 3.24
C GLY A 49 10.83 13.75 3.85
N MET A 50 10.40 13.54 5.09
CA MET A 50 9.79 14.60 5.89
C MET A 50 10.83 15.68 6.16
N GLU A 51 10.52 16.92 5.79
CA GLU A 51 11.38 18.09 5.97
C GLU A 51 10.79 18.98 7.07
N LEU A 52 11.59 19.38 8.06
CA LEU A 52 11.19 20.33 9.09
C LEU A 52 11.13 21.74 8.48
N VAL A 53 9.96 22.35 8.45
CA VAL A 53 9.74 23.69 7.85
C VAL A 53 9.52 24.80 8.88
N PHE A 54 9.03 24.46 10.08
CA PHE A 54 8.83 25.45 11.14
C PHE A 54 8.86 24.80 12.54
N THR A 55 9.51 25.45 13.51
CA THR A 55 9.43 25.11 14.93
C THR A 55 8.72 26.24 15.66
N GLN A 56 7.61 25.93 16.32
CA GLN A 56 6.80 26.86 17.10
C GLN A 56 7.22 26.80 18.57
N GLU A 57 7.68 27.92 19.12
CA GLU A 57 7.88 28.08 20.56
C GLU A 57 6.52 28.18 21.28
N ILE A 58 6.24 27.24 22.20
CA ILE A 58 5.03 27.26 23.06
C ILE A 58 5.33 27.87 24.44
N GLY A 59 6.60 27.88 24.84
CA GLY A 59 7.09 28.59 26.01
C GLY A 59 7.79 27.68 27.02
N GLY A 60 8.80 28.23 27.71
CA GLY A 60 9.73 27.42 28.49
C GLY A 60 10.57 26.53 27.56
N PRO A 61 10.75 25.23 27.87
CA PRO A 61 11.49 24.28 27.03
C PRO A 61 10.59 23.53 26.03
N TYR A 62 9.42 24.08 25.68
CA TYR A 62 8.40 23.36 24.91
C TYR A 62 8.18 23.95 23.52
N THR A 63 8.28 23.08 22.51
CA THR A 63 8.07 23.39 21.10
C THR A 63 6.98 22.52 20.46
N GLN A 64 6.56 22.92 19.27
CA GLN A 64 5.83 22.09 18.30
C GLN A 64 6.55 22.19 16.95
N ASP A 65 7.01 21.07 16.42
CA ASP A 65 7.70 20.98 15.14
C ASP A 65 6.71 20.63 14.02
N TRP A 66 6.79 21.38 12.93
CA TRP A 66 5.93 21.26 11.76
C TRP A 66 6.76 20.77 10.57
N TRP A 67 6.45 19.55 10.13
CA TRP A 67 7.16 18.80 9.10
C TRP A 67 6.28 18.62 7.86
N THR A 68 6.88 18.57 6.68
CA THR A 68 6.14 18.32 5.43
C THR A 68 6.81 17.33 4.49
N ALA A 69 5.98 16.65 3.70
CA ALA A 69 6.41 15.88 2.54
C ALA A 69 5.53 16.22 1.32
N TYR A 70 6.17 16.35 0.15
CA TYR A 70 5.46 16.53 -1.11
C TYR A 70 4.74 15.24 -1.52
N LEU A 71 3.49 15.33 -1.98
CA LEU A 71 2.75 14.17 -2.50
C LEU A 71 2.63 14.22 -4.03
N THR A 72 2.01 15.27 -4.57
CA THR A 72 1.66 15.38 -5.99
C THR A 72 1.33 16.82 -6.37
N ASP A 73 1.41 17.13 -7.66
CA ASP A 73 0.78 18.31 -8.24
C ASP A 73 -0.75 18.21 -8.17
N ALA A 74 -1.40 19.37 -8.07
CA ALA A 74 -2.84 19.53 -7.83
C ALA A 74 -3.54 20.30 -8.97
N GLY A 75 -2.89 20.43 -10.12
CA GLY A 75 -3.26 21.31 -11.23
C GLY A 75 -2.02 22.07 -11.74
N GLU A 76 -2.20 23.08 -12.58
CA GLU A 76 -1.08 23.82 -13.19
C GLU A 76 -0.30 24.73 -12.20
N ALA A 77 -0.88 25.07 -11.06
CA ALA A 77 -0.33 26.03 -10.10
C ALA A 77 -0.67 25.69 -8.63
N GLY A 78 -0.63 24.41 -8.28
CA GLY A 78 -0.93 23.94 -6.93
C GLY A 78 -0.38 22.55 -6.65
N HIS A 79 -0.21 22.22 -5.38
CA HIS A 79 0.42 20.99 -4.92
C HIS A 79 -0.33 20.42 -3.70
N GLU A 80 -0.28 19.11 -3.49
CA GLU A 80 -0.80 18.46 -2.30
C GLU A 80 0.37 18.05 -1.41
N ILE A 81 0.41 18.61 -0.20
CA ILE A 81 1.50 18.50 0.76
C ILE A 81 0.98 17.76 1.98
N TYR A 82 1.63 16.65 2.35
CA TYR A 82 1.41 16.04 3.66
C TYR A 82 2.10 16.89 4.72
N VAL A 83 1.39 17.19 5.81
CA VAL A 83 1.89 17.98 6.94
C VAL A 83 1.75 17.13 8.21
N LYS A 84 2.81 17.08 9.03
CA LYS A 84 2.77 16.56 10.39
C LYS A 84 3.16 17.66 11.39
N GLY A 85 2.35 17.85 12.44
CA GLY A 85 2.80 18.52 13.66
C GLY A 85 3.18 17.48 14.72
N ASP A 86 4.26 17.71 15.45
CA ASP A 86 4.74 16.87 16.56
C ASP A 86 5.20 17.77 17.72
N GLY A 87 5.12 17.31 18.97
CA GLY A 87 5.58 18.07 20.14
C GLY A 87 4.52 18.34 21.21
N LYS A 88 4.65 19.48 21.89
CA LYS A 88 3.97 19.74 23.18
C LYS A 88 2.45 19.80 23.09
N ASN A 89 1.89 20.25 21.97
CA ASN A 89 0.43 20.33 21.77
C ASN A 89 -0.17 19.00 21.29
N GLY A 90 0.65 17.97 21.03
CA GLY A 90 0.22 16.66 20.54
C GLY A 90 0.35 16.53 19.03
N ASP A 91 0.13 15.31 18.51
CA ASP A 91 0.25 15.04 17.07
C ASP A 91 -0.81 15.79 16.25
N PHE A 92 -0.39 16.28 15.07
CA PHE A 92 -1.24 16.67 13.96
C PHE A 92 -0.80 15.90 12.72
N PHE A 93 -1.73 15.49 11.86
CA PHE A 93 -1.42 15.08 10.50
C PHE A 93 -2.53 15.44 9.53
N GLY A 94 -2.16 15.90 8.34
CA GLY A 94 -3.14 16.28 7.32
C GLY A 94 -2.54 16.39 5.92
N VAL A 95 -3.42 16.58 4.94
CA VAL A 95 -3.03 16.89 3.55
C VAL A 95 -3.51 18.29 3.24
N LEU A 96 -2.58 19.23 3.09
CA LEU A 96 -2.84 20.60 2.69
C LEU A 96 -2.75 20.70 1.16
N ARG A 97 -3.83 21.12 0.52
CA ARG A 97 -3.79 21.54 -0.88
C ARG A 97 -3.34 22.99 -0.95
N LEU A 98 -2.20 23.22 -1.59
CA LEU A 98 -1.71 24.54 -1.95
C LEU A 98 -2.32 24.98 -3.28
N ASP A 99 -2.84 26.21 -3.31
CA ASP A 99 -3.02 26.98 -4.54
C ASP A 99 -1.99 28.10 -4.52
N CYS A 100 -0.99 28.02 -5.39
CA CYS A 100 0.16 28.92 -5.38
C CYS A 100 -0.17 30.29 -5.99
N ALA A 101 -1.03 30.32 -7.01
CA ALA A 101 -1.49 31.54 -7.65
C ALA A 101 -2.51 32.33 -6.81
N THR A 102 -3.38 31.65 -6.07
CA THR A 102 -4.49 32.24 -5.30
C THR A 102 -4.51 31.68 -3.87
N PRO A 103 -3.71 32.24 -2.93
CA PRO A 103 -3.51 31.67 -1.59
C PRO A 103 -4.79 31.33 -0.80
N ARG A 104 -5.86 32.11 -0.97
CA ARG A 104 -7.18 31.90 -0.32
C ARG A 104 -7.97 30.67 -0.83
N LEU A 105 -7.46 29.95 -1.83
CA LEU A 105 -8.04 28.69 -2.32
C LEU A 105 -7.29 27.46 -1.78
N SER A 106 -6.21 27.67 -1.01
CA SER A 106 -5.63 26.61 -0.18
C SER A 106 -6.64 26.09 0.84
N ARG A 107 -6.62 24.78 1.07
CA ARG A 107 -7.51 24.10 2.04
C ARG A 107 -6.95 22.75 2.44
N TRP A 108 -7.33 22.28 3.62
CA TRP A 108 -7.10 20.90 4.02
C TRP A 108 -8.04 19.95 3.26
N LEU A 109 -7.52 18.78 2.88
CA LEU A 109 -8.28 17.71 2.21
C LEU A 109 -8.55 16.53 3.16
N ALA A 110 -7.65 16.32 4.11
CA ALA A 110 -7.75 15.34 5.18
C ALA A 110 -7.02 15.87 6.42
N LEU A 111 -7.51 15.49 7.60
CA LEU A 111 -7.01 15.90 8.92
C LEU A 111 -7.09 14.72 9.90
N GLY A 112 -6.26 14.75 10.93
CA GLY A 112 -6.25 13.79 12.03
C GLY A 112 -5.16 14.09 13.06
N GLY A 113 -5.16 13.33 14.15
CA GLY A 113 -4.31 13.58 15.32
C GLY A 113 -5.12 14.10 16.50
N TYR A 114 -4.48 14.88 17.36
CA TYR A 114 -5.09 15.56 18.50
C TYR A 114 -5.53 16.99 18.16
N LEU A 115 -4.84 17.64 17.22
CA LEU A 115 -5.06 19.03 16.80
C LEU A 115 -5.96 19.14 15.56
N SER A 116 -6.61 20.30 15.41
CA SER A 116 -7.49 20.67 14.29
C SER A 116 -6.77 21.59 13.27
N GLU A 117 -7.48 22.03 12.23
CA GLU A 117 -6.93 23.02 11.28
C GLU A 117 -6.74 24.42 11.88
N ASP A 118 -7.55 24.82 12.87
CA ASP A 118 -7.46 26.10 13.57
C ASP A 118 -6.24 26.16 14.53
N ASP A 119 -5.71 25.00 14.94
CA ASP A 119 -4.54 24.88 15.80
C ASP A 119 -3.21 25.01 15.03
N VAL A 120 -3.24 24.97 13.69
CA VAL A 120 -2.05 25.11 12.85
C VAL A 120 -1.69 26.60 12.72
N PRO A 121 -0.52 27.06 13.20
CA PRO A 121 -0.19 28.48 13.18
C PRO A 121 -0.03 28.99 11.74
N ALA A 122 -0.46 30.23 11.50
CA ALA A 122 -0.30 30.89 10.19
C ALA A 122 1.16 30.93 9.73
N GLU A 123 2.10 30.97 10.68
CA GLU A 123 3.54 30.79 10.49
C GLU A 123 3.87 29.50 9.75
N ALA A 124 3.38 28.34 10.23
CA ALA A 124 3.64 27.05 9.59
C ALA A 124 3.11 27.05 8.14
N VAL A 125 1.87 27.51 7.93
CA VAL A 125 1.27 27.60 6.59
C VAL A 125 2.07 28.54 5.67
N ARG A 126 2.64 29.62 6.20
CA ARG A 126 3.49 30.57 5.46
C ARG A 126 4.85 29.96 5.08
N GLU A 127 5.52 29.26 5.99
CA GLU A 127 6.80 28.59 5.68
C GLU A 127 6.60 27.43 4.68
N ILE A 128 5.52 26.64 4.85
CA ILE A 128 5.09 25.61 3.87
C ILE A 128 4.89 26.23 2.48
N ARG A 129 4.24 27.39 2.38
CA ARG A 129 4.05 28.07 1.09
C ARG A 129 5.36 28.60 0.50
N GLN A 130 6.27 29.13 1.32
CA GLN A 130 7.61 29.53 0.83
C GLN A 130 8.44 28.34 0.33
N ARG A 131 8.15 27.12 0.80
CA ARG A 131 8.89 25.91 0.43
C ARG A 131 8.46 25.29 -0.91
N TYR A 132 7.20 25.50 -1.32
CA TYR A 132 6.53 24.71 -2.38
C TYR A 132 5.76 25.53 -3.44
N CYS A 133 5.89 26.86 -3.52
CA CYS A 133 5.16 27.70 -4.49
C CYS A 133 6.05 28.68 -5.28
#